data_AF-A0A357TQL2-F1
#
_entry.id   AF-A0A357TQL2-F1
#
_cell.length_a   1.000
_cell.length_b   1.000
_cell.length_c   1.000
_cell.angle_alpha   90.00
_cell.angle_beta   90.00
_cell.angle_gamma   90.00
#
_symmetry.space_group_name_H-M   'P 1'
#
loop_
_entity.id
_entity.type
_entity.pdbx_description
1 polymer ?
#
loop_
_entity_poly.entity_id
_entity_poly.type
_entity_poly.pdbx_seq_one_letter_code
_entity_poly.pdbx_strand_id
1 'polypeptide(L)'
;AKKHGIRIILDGVFSHTGSDSLYFNREGRYGPGGAYRDRNSPYRSWYDFDSGYVGGYRSWWGFETLPEVEEEDPSYGNFVCGKGGVIDTWLGLGASGFRLDVADELPDDFIEKIRAAVKAHGEDKLLIGEVWEDATTKEAFDHRRTYLRGHGLDATMNYPFRNAAVAFARGEDASAVGEQIMSICEN
;
A
#
# COMPACT_ATOMS: atom_id res chain seq x y z
N ALA A 1 21.73 2.40 -11.29
CA ALA A 1 21.61 1.92 -9.91
C ALA A 1 22.54 0.73 -9.61
N LYS A 2 22.27 -0.47 -10.15
CA LYS A 2 23.03 -1.70 -9.81
C LYS A 2 24.56 -1.60 -9.91
N LYS A 3 25.10 -1.02 -10.99
CA LYS A 3 26.57 -0.82 -11.16
C LYS A 3 27.23 0.03 -10.06
N HIS A 4 26.44 0.80 -9.34
CA HIS A 4 26.88 1.68 -8.25
C HIS A 4 26.45 1.15 -6.87
N GLY A 5 25.97 -0.09 -6.77
CA GLY A 5 25.50 -0.66 -5.50
C GLY A 5 24.18 -0.07 -4.97
N ILE A 6 23.45 0.70 -5.78
CA ILE A 6 22.18 1.34 -5.38
C ILE A 6 21.03 0.36 -5.62
N ARG A 7 20.18 0.18 -4.60
CA ARG A 7 18.89 -0.52 -4.69
C ARG A 7 17.76 0.46 -5.00
N ILE A 8 16.76 0.00 -5.75
CA ILE A 8 15.57 0.79 -6.11
C ILE A 8 14.37 0.13 -5.44
N ILE A 9 13.67 0.86 -4.58
CA ILE A 9 12.38 0.48 -4.02
C ILE A 9 11.34 1.38 -4.67
N LEU A 10 10.26 0.78 -5.18
CA LEU A 10 9.17 1.51 -5.83
C LEU A 10 8.04 1.78 -4.84
N ASP A 11 7.26 2.82 -5.08
CA ASP A 11 6.04 3.10 -4.32
C ASP A 11 4.87 2.35 -4.97
N GLY A 12 4.26 1.43 -4.22
CA GLY A 12 3.13 0.61 -4.63
C GLY A 12 1.84 1.18 -4.05
N VAL A 13 1.18 2.03 -4.83
CA VAL A 13 -0.13 2.59 -4.49
C VAL A 13 -1.21 1.63 -5.00
N PHE A 14 -1.70 0.76 -4.12
CA PHE A 14 -2.60 -0.34 -4.48
C PHE A 14 -3.99 -0.27 -3.83
N SER A 15 -4.27 0.74 -2.98
CA SER A 15 -5.59 0.98 -2.37
C SER A 15 -6.52 1.81 -3.24
N HIS A 16 -5.95 2.59 -4.16
CA HIS A 16 -6.71 3.48 -5.02
C HIS A 16 -5.96 3.74 -6.33
N THR A 17 -6.68 4.24 -7.31
CA THR A 17 -6.09 4.71 -8.58
C THR A 17 -6.36 6.19 -8.76
N GLY A 18 -5.72 6.82 -9.75
CA GLY A 18 -6.17 8.14 -10.19
C GLY A 18 -7.53 8.07 -10.89
N SER A 19 -8.39 9.07 -10.66
CA SER A 19 -9.69 9.17 -11.35
C SER A 19 -9.54 9.33 -12.88
N ASP A 20 -8.40 9.83 -13.32
CA ASP A 20 -8.03 9.91 -14.73
C ASP A 20 -7.15 8.73 -15.20
N SER A 21 -7.12 7.63 -14.45
CA SER A 21 -6.51 6.39 -14.96
C SER A 21 -7.30 5.82 -16.13
N LEU A 22 -6.68 4.96 -16.96
CA LEU A 22 -7.41 4.25 -18.00
C LEU A 22 -8.50 3.32 -17.44
N TYR A 23 -8.32 2.85 -16.20
CA TYR A 23 -9.20 1.91 -15.53
C TYR A 23 -10.49 2.59 -15.05
N PHE A 24 -10.37 3.79 -14.48
CA PHE A 24 -11.51 4.58 -14.02
C PHE A 24 -12.05 5.53 -15.08
N ASN A 25 -11.16 6.30 -15.71
CA ASN A 25 -11.36 7.19 -16.86
C ASN A 25 -12.47 8.25 -16.68
N ARG A 26 -12.51 8.93 -15.54
CA ARG A 26 -13.53 9.96 -15.26
C ARG A 26 -13.56 11.05 -16.33
N GLU A 27 -12.39 11.58 -16.69
CA GLU A 27 -12.24 12.69 -17.64
C GLU A 27 -12.39 12.25 -19.11
N GLY A 28 -12.50 10.94 -19.39
CA GLY A 28 -12.74 10.42 -20.74
C GLY A 28 -11.55 10.50 -21.70
N ARG A 29 -10.32 10.71 -21.19
CA ARG A 29 -9.12 10.82 -22.04
C ARG A 29 -8.76 9.53 -22.77
N TYR A 30 -9.20 8.38 -22.24
CA TYR A 30 -8.93 7.05 -22.81
C TYR A 30 -10.11 6.52 -23.64
N GLY A 31 -10.93 7.42 -24.20
CA GLY A 31 -12.11 7.07 -24.98
C GLY A 31 -13.35 6.79 -24.12
N PRO A 32 -14.35 6.07 -24.65
CA PRO A 32 -15.63 5.86 -23.95
C PRO A 32 -15.60 4.81 -22.83
N GLY A 33 -14.51 4.04 -22.70
CA GLY A 33 -14.39 2.98 -21.70
C GLY A 33 -14.05 3.48 -20.29
N GLY A 34 -13.62 2.56 -19.42
CA GLY A 34 -13.30 2.81 -18.02
C GLY A 34 -14.53 2.70 -17.10
N ALA A 35 -14.29 2.31 -15.85
CA ALA A 35 -15.33 1.94 -14.88
C ALA A 35 -16.35 3.06 -14.64
N TYR A 36 -15.91 4.33 -14.66
CA TYR A 36 -16.78 5.49 -14.44
C TYR A 36 -17.76 5.71 -15.60
N ARG A 37 -17.29 5.54 -16.84
CA ARG A 37 -18.04 5.91 -18.06
C ARG A 37 -18.84 4.75 -18.65
N ASP A 38 -18.40 3.52 -18.44
CA ASP A 38 -19.03 2.32 -18.96
C ASP A 38 -19.37 1.32 -17.83
N ARG A 39 -20.68 1.06 -17.66
CA ARG A 39 -21.19 0.09 -16.68
C ARG A 39 -20.81 -1.36 -17.02
N ASN A 40 -20.45 -1.63 -18.27
CA ASN A 40 -19.98 -2.94 -18.73
C ASN A 40 -18.44 -2.99 -18.86
N SER A 41 -17.73 -1.97 -18.36
CA SER A 41 -16.28 -1.94 -18.35
C SER A 41 -15.71 -3.20 -17.67
N PRO A 42 -14.65 -3.82 -18.19
CA PRO A 42 -13.98 -4.93 -17.51
C PRO A 42 -13.39 -4.52 -16.16
N TYR A 43 -13.18 -3.22 -15.94
CA TYR A 43 -12.68 -2.66 -14.68
C TYR A 43 -13.81 -2.25 -13.73
N ARG A 44 -15.08 -2.50 -14.08
CA ARG A 44 -16.22 -1.97 -13.31
C ARG A 44 -16.23 -2.50 -11.88
N SER A 45 -15.91 -3.77 -11.68
CA SER A 45 -15.88 -4.41 -10.36
C SER A 45 -14.68 -4.00 -9.51
N TRP A 46 -13.70 -3.32 -10.09
CA TRP A 46 -12.55 -2.82 -9.34
C TRP A 46 -12.90 -1.63 -8.46
N TYR A 47 -14.10 -1.06 -8.57
CA TYR A 47 -14.48 0.15 -7.85
C TYR A 47 -15.90 0.02 -7.30
N ASP A 48 -16.16 0.62 -6.15
CA ASP A 48 -17.49 0.67 -5.55
C ASP A 48 -18.23 1.94 -5.98
N PHE A 49 -19.43 1.76 -6.55
CA PHE A 49 -20.28 2.83 -7.06
C PHE A 49 -21.62 2.83 -6.30
N ASP A 50 -21.84 3.86 -5.50
CA ASP A 50 -23.10 4.07 -4.78
C ASP A 50 -23.45 5.55 -4.72
N SER A 51 -24.74 5.88 -4.81
CA SER A 51 -25.24 7.26 -4.74
C SER A 51 -25.06 7.94 -3.39
N GLY A 52 -24.80 7.17 -2.33
CA GLY A 52 -24.49 7.64 -0.99
C GLY A 52 -23.07 8.18 -0.84
N TYR A 53 -22.16 7.84 -1.76
CA TYR A 53 -20.82 8.41 -1.78
C TYR A 53 -20.78 9.80 -2.42
N VAL A 54 -19.92 10.67 -1.90
CA VAL A 54 -19.59 11.94 -2.56
C VAL A 54 -18.97 11.63 -3.92
N GLY A 55 -19.55 12.18 -4.99
CA GLY A 55 -19.14 11.88 -6.37
C GLY A 55 -19.70 10.58 -6.96
N GLY A 56 -20.42 9.77 -6.18
CA GLY A 56 -21.11 8.54 -6.63
C GLY A 56 -20.25 7.27 -6.62
N TYR A 57 -19.10 7.27 -5.94
CA TYR A 57 -18.20 6.13 -5.78
C TYR A 57 -17.32 6.27 -4.53
N ARG A 58 -16.84 5.15 -3.99
CA ARG A 58 -15.92 5.12 -2.84
C ARG A 58 -14.59 5.76 -3.23
N SER A 59 -14.10 6.68 -2.42
CA SER A 59 -12.86 7.42 -2.68
C SER A 59 -12.10 7.68 -1.40
N TRP A 60 -10.77 7.62 -1.51
CA TRP A 60 -9.87 7.66 -0.37
C TRP A 60 -10.06 8.98 0.37
N TRP A 61 -10.55 8.90 1.61
CA TRP A 61 -10.90 10.04 2.46
C TRP A 61 -11.80 11.09 1.78
N GLY A 62 -12.64 10.66 0.82
CA GLY A 62 -13.54 11.53 0.06
C GLY A 62 -12.85 12.37 -1.02
N PHE A 63 -11.57 12.14 -1.32
CA PHE A 63 -10.89 12.78 -2.43
C PHE A 63 -11.33 12.13 -3.74
N GLU A 64 -12.25 12.77 -4.46
CA GLU A 64 -12.79 12.28 -5.73
C GLU A 64 -11.72 11.98 -6.80
N THR A 65 -10.50 12.52 -6.67
CA THR A 65 -9.39 12.19 -7.57
C THR A 65 -8.76 10.82 -7.32
N LEU A 66 -9.11 10.17 -6.21
CA LEU A 66 -8.53 8.92 -5.70
C LEU A 66 -9.65 7.86 -5.47
N PRO A 67 -10.30 7.36 -6.53
CA PRO A 67 -11.24 6.25 -6.41
C PRO A 67 -10.55 5.02 -5.80
N GLU A 68 -11.11 4.54 -4.70
CA GLU A 68 -10.66 3.33 -4.00
C GLU A 68 -10.98 2.10 -4.84
N VAL A 69 -10.05 1.16 -4.84
CA VAL A 69 -10.24 -0.11 -5.50
C VAL A 69 -10.94 -1.12 -4.60
N GLU A 70 -11.38 -2.24 -5.17
CA GLU A 70 -11.83 -3.42 -4.44
C GLU A 70 -10.69 -4.44 -4.43
N GLU A 71 -9.91 -4.49 -3.35
CA GLU A 71 -8.73 -5.34 -3.23
C GLU A 71 -9.06 -6.84 -3.21
N GLU A 72 -10.30 -7.20 -2.85
CA GLU A 72 -10.78 -8.57 -2.89
C GLU A 72 -11.21 -9.01 -4.30
N ASP A 73 -11.38 -8.09 -5.26
CA ASP A 73 -11.71 -8.45 -6.64
C ASP A 73 -10.60 -9.33 -7.23
N PRO A 74 -10.90 -10.57 -7.67
CA PRO A 74 -9.87 -11.48 -8.15
C PRO A 74 -9.12 -10.97 -9.38
N SER A 75 -9.76 -10.17 -10.24
CA SER A 75 -9.12 -9.61 -11.43
C SER A 75 -8.19 -8.45 -11.09
N TYR A 76 -8.52 -7.63 -10.09
CA TYR A 76 -7.61 -6.61 -9.55
C TYR A 76 -6.42 -7.24 -8.80
N GLY A 77 -6.70 -8.22 -7.93
CA GLY A 77 -5.65 -8.96 -7.23
C GLY A 77 -4.67 -9.65 -8.19
N ASN A 78 -5.17 -10.23 -9.30
CA ASN A 78 -4.33 -10.79 -10.35
C ASN A 78 -3.59 -9.72 -11.16
N PHE A 79 -4.18 -8.55 -11.39
CA PHE A 79 -3.51 -7.42 -12.04
C PHE A 79 -2.29 -6.95 -11.23
N VAL A 80 -2.39 -6.90 -9.90
CA VAL A 80 -1.29 -6.47 -9.02
C VAL A 80 -0.27 -7.59 -8.80
N CYS A 81 -0.72 -8.77 -8.35
CA CYS A 81 0.12 -9.84 -7.82
C CYS A 81 0.35 -11.01 -8.78
N GLY A 82 -0.41 -11.08 -9.89
CA GLY A 82 -0.33 -12.17 -10.84
C GLY A 82 0.91 -12.12 -11.73
N LYS A 83 1.15 -13.20 -12.47
CA LYS A 83 2.21 -13.25 -13.50
C LYS A 83 1.91 -12.27 -14.61
N GLY A 84 2.89 -11.45 -14.99
CA GLY A 84 2.73 -10.31 -15.89
C GLY A 84 2.02 -9.12 -15.24
N GLY A 85 1.66 -9.21 -13.97
CA GLY A 85 1.06 -8.13 -13.18
C GLY A 85 2.07 -7.05 -12.80
N VAL A 86 1.62 -6.08 -12.01
CA VAL A 86 2.43 -4.92 -11.62
C VAL A 86 3.71 -5.35 -10.89
N ILE A 87 3.59 -6.21 -9.87
CA ILE A 87 4.74 -6.63 -9.07
C ILE A 87 5.74 -7.43 -9.92
N ASP A 88 5.25 -8.42 -10.68
CA ASP A 88 6.09 -9.28 -11.53
C ASP A 88 6.85 -8.47 -12.57
N THR A 89 6.17 -7.51 -13.21
CA THR A 89 6.77 -6.63 -14.22
C THR A 89 7.94 -5.84 -13.64
N TRP A 90 7.73 -5.13 -12.54
CA TRP A 90 8.75 -4.21 -12.01
C TRP A 90 9.91 -4.93 -11.33
N LEU A 91 9.64 -6.02 -10.61
CA LEU A 91 10.72 -6.84 -10.04
C LEU A 91 11.49 -7.60 -11.13
N GLY A 92 10.82 -8.05 -12.19
CA GLY A 92 11.45 -8.62 -13.38
C GLY A 92 12.38 -7.64 -14.11
N LEU A 93 12.06 -6.35 -14.09
CA LEU A 93 12.92 -5.27 -14.60
C LEU A 93 14.08 -4.90 -13.66
N GLY A 94 14.15 -5.50 -12.47
CA GLY A 94 15.29 -5.38 -11.55
C GLY A 94 15.08 -4.45 -10.36
N ALA A 95 13.83 -4.05 -10.05
CA ALA A 95 13.54 -3.41 -8.78
C ALA A 95 13.90 -4.33 -7.60
N SER A 96 14.18 -3.71 -6.45
CA SER A 96 14.64 -4.39 -5.23
C SER A 96 13.52 -4.58 -4.20
N GLY A 97 12.32 -4.06 -4.46
CA GLY A 97 11.20 -4.15 -3.55
C GLY A 97 10.16 -3.06 -3.77
N PHE A 98 9.18 -3.05 -2.89
CA PHE A 98 8.11 -2.06 -2.84
C PHE A 98 7.96 -1.46 -1.44
N ARG A 99 7.62 -0.18 -1.40
CA ARG A 99 6.99 0.49 -0.28
C ARG A 99 5.50 0.55 -0.58
N LEU A 100 4.65 0.08 0.32
CA LEU A 100 3.20 0.12 0.17
C LEU A 100 2.66 1.41 0.75
N ASP A 101 1.94 2.16 -0.08
CA ASP A 101 1.16 3.31 0.35
C ASP A 101 -0.07 2.85 1.14
N VAL A 102 -0.38 3.57 2.22
CA VAL A 102 -1.53 3.31 3.09
C VAL A 102 -1.74 1.82 3.44
N ALA A 103 -0.65 1.14 3.81
CA ALA A 103 -0.69 -0.28 4.17
C ALA A 103 -1.68 -0.57 5.31
N ASP A 104 -1.96 0.44 6.14
CA ASP A 104 -2.99 0.38 7.19
C ASP A 104 -4.41 0.16 6.70
N GLU A 105 -4.72 0.54 5.45
CA GLU A 105 -6.06 0.45 4.88
C GLU A 105 -6.23 -0.79 3.97
N LEU A 106 -5.16 -1.52 3.67
CA LEU A 106 -5.23 -2.73 2.85
C LEU A 106 -5.66 -3.95 3.67
N PRO A 107 -6.45 -4.90 3.13
CA PRO A 107 -6.71 -6.17 3.82
C PRO A 107 -5.41 -6.97 4.06
N ASP A 108 -5.28 -7.63 5.22
CA ASP A 108 -4.08 -8.44 5.55
C ASP A 108 -3.84 -9.54 4.49
N ASP A 109 -4.90 -10.24 4.06
CA ASP A 109 -4.85 -11.25 2.99
C ASP A 109 -4.28 -10.69 1.66
N PHE A 110 -4.54 -9.42 1.36
CA PHE A 110 -4.00 -8.77 0.17
C PHE A 110 -2.52 -8.45 0.34
N ILE A 111 -2.11 -7.98 1.51
CA ILE A 111 -0.69 -7.78 1.86
C ILE A 111 0.08 -9.10 1.78
N GLU A 112 -0.49 -10.20 2.26
CA GLU A 112 0.12 -11.53 2.16
C GLU A 112 0.29 -11.99 0.70
N LYS A 113 -0.72 -11.75 -0.16
CA LYS A 113 -0.62 -12.00 -1.61
C LYS A 113 0.49 -11.16 -2.26
N ILE A 114 0.58 -9.87 -1.90
CA ILE A 114 1.65 -8.97 -2.36
C ILE A 114 3.01 -9.51 -1.90
N ARG A 115 3.15 -9.91 -0.63
CA ARG A 115 4.39 -10.52 -0.12
C ARG A 115 4.76 -11.75 -0.94
N ALA A 116 3.83 -12.68 -1.13
CA ALA A 116 4.08 -13.89 -1.90
C ALA A 116 4.57 -13.56 -3.32
N ALA A 117 3.94 -12.59 -3.99
CA ALA A 117 4.37 -12.13 -5.30
C ALA A 117 5.78 -11.50 -5.27
N VAL A 118 6.09 -10.67 -4.27
CA VAL A 118 7.42 -10.06 -4.11
C VAL A 118 8.50 -11.12 -3.87
N LYS A 119 8.24 -12.06 -2.96
CA LYS A 119 9.19 -13.12 -2.58
C LYS A 119 9.39 -14.17 -3.67
N ALA A 120 8.45 -14.32 -4.59
CA ALA A 120 8.64 -15.13 -5.80
C ALA A 120 9.82 -14.65 -6.67
N HIS A 121 10.24 -13.38 -6.54
CA HIS A 121 11.43 -12.84 -7.21
C HIS A 121 12.73 -12.92 -6.39
N GLY A 122 12.66 -13.47 -5.17
CA GLY A 122 13.80 -13.65 -4.28
C GLY A 122 13.52 -13.17 -2.86
N GLU A 123 14.07 -13.88 -1.88
CA GLU A 123 13.99 -13.52 -0.45
C GLU A 123 14.64 -12.17 -0.14
N ASP A 124 15.58 -11.72 -0.98
CA ASP A 124 16.25 -10.43 -0.87
C ASP A 124 15.40 -9.23 -1.30
N LYS A 125 14.23 -9.48 -1.92
CA LYS A 125 13.27 -8.45 -2.31
C LYS A 125 12.51 -7.95 -1.10
N LEU A 126 12.41 -6.64 -0.97
CA LEU A 126 11.87 -6.01 0.23
C LEU A 126 10.42 -5.58 0.05
N LEU A 127 9.60 -5.80 1.07
CA LEU A 127 8.26 -5.23 1.18
C LEU A 127 8.17 -4.39 2.46
N ILE A 128 8.07 -3.07 2.29
CA ILE A 128 7.93 -2.10 3.38
C ILE A 128 6.51 -1.56 3.37
N GLY A 129 5.82 -1.48 4.52
CA GLY A 129 4.52 -0.79 4.61
C GLY A 129 4.62 0.61 5.20
N GLU A 130 3.78 1.53 4.71
CA GLU A 130 3.44 2.73 5.45
C GLU A 130 2.48 2.39 6.60
N VAL A 131 3.02 2.40 7.82
CA VAL A 131 2.28 2.17 9.07
C VAL A 131 2.75 3.20 10.07
N TRP A 132 1.83 4.02 10.61
CA TRP A 132 2.20 5.21 11.38
C TRP A 132 2.50 4.93 12.87
N GLU A 133 1.89 3.88 13.41
CA GLU A 133 2.04 3.45 14.79
C GLU A 133 2.92 2.19 14.88
N ASP A 134 3.00 1.61 16.07
CA ASP A 134 3.76 0.39 16.29
C ASP A 134 3.14 -0.79 15.53
N ALA A 135 3.84 -1.22 14.47
CA ALA A 135 3.41 -2.29 13.58
C ALA A 135 3.40 -3.68 14.24
N THR A 136 4.08 -3.89 15.36
CA THR A 136 4.07 -5.17 16.11
C THR A 136 2.75 -5.35 16.86
N THR A 137 2.15 -4.23 17.29
CA THR A 137 0.96 -4.20 18.13
C THR A 137 -0.24 -3.49 17.53
N LYS A 138 -0.15 -3.07 16.27
CA LYS A 138 -1.17 -2.30 15.56
C LYS A 138 -2.55 -2.97 15.60
N GLU A 139 -3.53 -2.19 16.00
CA GLU A 139 -4.95 -2.43 15.74
C GLU A 139 -5.43 -1.35 14.77
N ALA A 140 -6.13 -1.76 13.72
CA ALA A 140 -6.74 -0.88 12.73
C ALA A 140 -8.03 -1.53 12.26
N PHE A 141 -9.06 -0.74 11.97
CA PHE A 141 -10.32 -1.24 11.41
C PHE A 141 -10.88 -2.47 12.18
N ASP A 142 -10.93 -2.33 13.51
CA ASP A 142 -11.48 -3.30 14.47
C ASP A 142 -10.80 -4.69 14.53
N HIS A 143 -9.55 -4.81 14.07
CA HIS A 143 -8.77 -6.04 14.23
C HIS A 143 -7.27 -5.80 14.44
N ARG A 144 -6.61 -6.81 15.00
CA ARG A 144 -5.17 -6.85 15.20
C ARG A 144 -4.49 -7.19 13.88
N ARG A 145 -3.56 -6.34 13.45
CA ARG A 145 -2.84 -6.47 12.19
C ARG A 145 -1.72 -7.50 12.30
N THR A 146 -1.38 -8.16 11.19
CA THR A 146 -0.40 -9.26 11.16
C THR A 146 0.94 -8.89 10.50
N TYR A 147 1.17 -7.59 10.24
CA TYR A 147 2.32 -7.06 9.49
C TYR A 147 3.65 -7.76 9.73
N LEU A 148 4.10 -7.84 10.98
CA LEU A 148 5.44 -8.33 11.32
C LEU A 148 5.45 -9.78 11.83
N ARG A 149 4.45 -10.60 11.47
CA ARG A 149 4.38 -12.03 11.83
C ARG A 149 5.07 -12.98 10.84
N GLY A 150 5.88 -12.44 9.92
CA GLY A 150 6.67 -13.21 8.94
C GLY A 150 5.97 -13.53 7.62
N HIS A 151 4.66 -13.31 7.52
CA HIS A 151 3.86 -13.51 6.31
C HIS A 151 3.28 -12.22 5.72
N GLY A 152 3.44 -11.07 6.39
CA GLY A 152 3.06 -9.75 5.87
C GLY A 152 4.25 -8.92 5.35
N LEU A 153 4.60 -7.87 6.07
CA LEU A 153 5.66 -6.93 5.71
C LEU A 153 7.04 -7.43 6.18
N ASP A 154 8.11 -7.02 5.50
CA ASP A 154 9.47 -7.21 6.01
C ASP A 154 9.86 -6.10 7.01
N ALA A 155 9.30 -4.90 6.82
CA ALA A 155 9.54 -3.73 7.66
C ALA A 155 8.41 -2.71 7.48
N THR A 156 8.42 -1.65 8.30
CA THR A 156 7.52 -0.50 8.15
C THR A 156 8.31 0.80 8.13
N MET A 157 7.68 1.87 7.63
CA MET A 157 8.16 3.23 7.84
C MET A 157 8.08 3.55 9.33
N ASN A 158 9.22 3.61 10.02
CA ASN A 158 9.27 3.72 11.48
C ASN A 158 8.97 5.15 11.98
N TYR A 159 7.70 5.56 11.84
CA TYR A 159 7.18 6.83 12.34
C TYR A 159 7.27 6.95 13.88
N PRO A 160 7.09 5.88 14.68
CA PRO A 160 7.35 5.96 16.13
C PRO A 160 8.78 6.41 16.45
N PHE A 161 9.78 5.81 15.79
CA PHE A 161 11.18 6.24 15.94
C PHE A 161 11.39 7.68 15.46
N ARG A 162 10.84 8.06 14.31
CA ARG A 162 10.91 9.44 13.80
C ARG A 162 10.36 10.42 14.85
N ASN A 163 9.22 10.13 15.44
CA ASN A 163 8.58 11.01 16.43
C ASN A 163 9.47 11.17 17.67
N ALA A 164 10.02 10.08 18.19
CA ALA A 164 10.96 10.09 19.32
C ALA A 164 12.23 10.89 19.01
N ALA A 165 12.83 10.69 17.82
CA ALA A 165 14.03 11.40 17.39
C ALA A 165 13.78 12.92 17.22
N VAL A 166 12.64 13.30 16.65
CA VAL A 166 12.24 14.71 16.51
C VAL A 166 11.95 15.34 17.87
N ALA A 167 11.30 14.62 18.78
CA ALA A 167 11.03 15.08 20.14
C ALA A 167 12.34 15.43 20.86
N PHE A 168 13.31 14.52 20.85
CA PHE A 168 14.63 14.75 21.45
C PHE A 168 15.34 15.97 20.84
N ALA A 169 15.34 16.10 19.51
CA ALA A 169 15.94 17.25 18.83
C ALA A 169 15.27 18.59 19.20
N ARG A 170 14.01 18.57 19.66
CA ARG A 170 13.27 19.74 20.13
C ARG A 170 13.46 20.02 21.63
N GLY A 171 14.26 19.23 22.34
CA GLY A 171 14.60 19.43 23.74
C GLY A 171 13.72 18.65 24.73
N GLU A 172 13.02 17.61 24.27
CA GLU A 172 12.34 16.67 25.17
C GLU A 172 13.34 15.88 26.03
N ASP A 173 12.84 15.36 27.16
CA ASP A 173 13.65 14.61 28.11
C ASP A 173 14.20 13.31 27.49
N ALA A 174 15.50 13.09 27.69
CA ALA A 174 16.21 11.96 27.10
C ALA A 174 15.72 10.60 27.63
N SER A 175 15.29 10.54 28.90
CA SER A 175 14.75 9.30 29.48
C SER A 175 13.41 8.96 28.86
N ALA A 176 12.52 9.94 28.72
CA ALA A 176 11.22 9.76 28.07
C ALA A 176 11.36 9.32 26.61
N VAL A 177 12.29 9.91 25.84
CA VAL A 177 12.59 9.47 24.47
C VAL A 177 13.16 8.05 24.46
N GLY A 178 14.05 7.73 25.40
CA GLY A 178 14.61 6.39 25.54
C GLY A 178 13.52 5.33 25.74
N GLU A 179 12.56 5.59 26.62
CA GLU A 179 11.41 4.70 26.85
C GLU A 179 10.56 4.50 25.59
N GLN A 180 10.31 5.56 24.82
CA GLN A 180 9.56 5.46 23.55
C GLN A 180 10.27 4.62 22.49
N ILE A 181 11.60 4.68 22.43
CA ILE A 181 12.37 3.87 21.47
C ILE A 181 12.41 2.41 21.94
N MET A 182 12.61 2.19 23.24
CA MET A 182 12.70 0.84 23.81
C MET A 182 11.40 0.07 23.69
N SER A 183 10.25 0.73 23.83
CA SER A 183 8.95 0.07 23.67
C SER A 183 8.75 -0.54 22.28
N ILE A 184 9.35 0.04 21.24
CA ILE A 184 9.32 -0.51 19.87
C ILE A 184 10.20 -1.77 19.76
N CYS A 185 11.32 -1.82 20.48
CA CYS A 185 12.27 -2.93 20.44
C CYS A 185 11.86 -4.13 21.30
N GLU A 186 11.04 -3.90 22.33
CA GLU A 186 10.66 -4.90 23.33
C GLU A 186 9.38 -5.67 22.98
N ASN A 187 8.63 -5.22 21.95
CA ASN A 187 7.44 -5.88 21.41
C ASN A 187 7.78 -6.86 20.28
#